data_AF-A0A1I7FK25-F1
#
_entry.id   AF-A0A1I7FK25-F1
#
_cell.length_a   1.000
_cell.length_b   1.000
_cell.length_c   1.000
_cell.angle_alpha   90.00
_cell.angle_beta   90.00
_cell.angle_gamma   90.00
#
_symmetry.space_group_name_H-M   'P 1'
#
loop_
_entity.id
_entity.type
_entity.pdbx_description
1 polymer ?
#
loop_
_entity_poly.entity_id
_entity_poly.type
_entity_poly.pdbx_seq_one_letter_code
_entity_poly.pdbx_strand_id
1 'polypeptide(L)'
;MATKTVRTTLDPRVPASLAQGRLNAAQLDATTEADIATQQAADEAEAMQDAAQFARRVRRRLGLSQAELASRIQVSLDTIRNWEQGKRSPTGAAKALLKVLDKAPEAALAALH
;
A
#
# COMPACT_ATOMS: atom_id res chain seq x y z
N MET A 1 0.60 -7.09 22.97
CA MET A 1 1.24 -8.41 22.84
C MET A 1 2.31 -8.30 21.76
N ALA A 2 3.59 -8.49 22.09
CA ALA A 2 4.68 -8.37 21.11
C ALA A 2 4.69 -9.60 20.19
N THR A 3 4.56 -9.41 18.88
CA THR A 3 4.64 -10.49 17.88
C THR A 3 6.10 -10.92 17.71
N LYS A 4 6.42 -12.15 18.14
CA LYS A 4 7.75 -12.75 17.98
C LYS A 4 7.85 -13.33 16.56
N THR A 5 8.56 -12.65 15.66
CA THR A 5 8.84 -13.19 14.32
C THR A 5 9.81 -14.37 14.43
N VAL A 6 9.38 -15.55 14.01
CA VAL A 6 10.22 -16.75 13.92
C VAL A 6 10.52 -17.01 12.44
N ARG A 7 11.81 -17.09 12.09
CA ARG A 7 12.24 -17.42 10.73
C ARG A 7 12.32 -18.94 10.60
N THR A 8 11.58 -19.51 9.67
CA THR A 8 11.57 -20.95 9.38
C THR A 8 11.88 -21.16 7.90
N THR A 9 12.82 -22.05 7.60
CA THR A 9 13.13 -22.47 6.22
C THR A 9 12.25 -23.66 5.87
N LEU A 10 11.46 -23.55 4.80
CA LEU A 10 10.58 -24.60 4.28
C LEU A 10 11.17 -25.11 2.95
N ASP A 11 11.40 -26.41 2.82
CA ASP A 11 11.83 -27.08 1.58
C ASP A 11 10.69 -28.00 1.06
N PRO A 12 10.04 -27.67 -0.07
CA PRO A 12 8.93 -28.47 -0.60
C PRO A 12 9.30 -29.92 -0.94
N ARG A 13 10.59 -30.23 -1.12
CA ARG A 13 11.09 -31.57 -1.46
C ARG A 13 11.31 -32.44 -0.22
N VAL A 14 11.30 -31.84 0.97
CA VAL A 14 11.50 -32.53 2.25
C VAL A 14 10.20 -32.40 3.06
N PRO A 15 9.32 -33.42 3.08
CA PRO A 15 8.04 -33.35 3.78
C PRO A 15 8.15 -32.96 5.26
N ALA A 16 9.24 -33.34 5.93
CA ALA A 16 9.50 -32.97 7.32
C ALA A 16 9.85 -31.49 7.53
N SER A 17 10.33 -30.80 6.48
CA SER A 17 10.61 -29.36 6.53
C SER A 17 9.36 -28.52 6.34
N LEU A 18 8.28 -29.11 5.82
CA LEU A 18 6.93 -28.59 5.92
C LEU A 18 6.44 -28.81 7.36
N ALA A 19 7.15 -28.23 8.33
CA ALA A 19 6.71 -28.22 9.72
C ALA A 19 5.26 -27.73 9.71
N GLN A 20 4.35 -28.59 10.16
CA GLN A 20 2.92 -28.31 10.22
C GLN A 20 2.77 -26.94 10.88
N GLY A 21 2.36 -25.94 10.10
CA GLY A 21 2.13 -24.60 10.64
C GLY A 21 1.20 -24.72 11.83
N ARG A 22 1.35 -23.86 12.84
CA ARG A 22 0.39 -23.79 13.95
C ARG A 22 -0.91 -23.21 13.41
N LEU A 23 -1.70 -24.04 12.74
CA LEU A 23 -2.99 -23.71 12.18
C LEU A 23 -4.05 -24.38 13.05
N ASN A 24 -5.04 -23.61 13.49
CA ASN A 24 -6.22 -24.18 14.11
C ASN A 24 -7.12 -24.71 13.00
N ALA A 25 -7.05 -26.01 12.71
CA ALA A 25 -7.80 -26.64 11.63
C ALA A 25 -9.31 -26.42 11.77
N ALA A 26 -9.84 -26.51 13.00
CA ALA A 26 -11.26 -26.27 13.25
C ALA A 26 -11.68 -24.82 12.94
N GLN A 27 -10.80 -23.85 13.19
CA GLN A 27 -11.06 -22.45 12.84
C GLN A 27 -11.00 -22.23 11.32
N LEU A 28 -10.04 -22.87 10.64
CA LEU A 28 -9.92 -22.78 9.19
C LEU A 28 -11.15 -23.37 8.50
N ASP A 29 -11.57 -24.57 8.90
CA ASP A 29 -12.74 -25.25 8.34
C ASP A 29 -14.06 -24.50 8.62
N ALA A 30 -14.12 -23.74 9.72
CA ALA A 30 -15.26 -22.90 10.08
C ALA A 30 -15.25 -21.53 9.38
N THR A 31 -14.16 -21.14 8.72
CA THR A 31 -14.06 -19.84 8.05
C THR A 31 -14.90 -19.86 6.78
N THR A 32 -15.91 -18.98 6.71
CA THR A 32 -16.82 -18.93 5.56
C THR A 32 -16.32 -18.01 4.46
N GLU A 33 -16.88 -18.13 3.25
CA GLU A 33 -16.64 -17.17 2.16
C GLU A 33 -17.01 -15.73 2.55
N ALA A 34 -18.02 -15.55 3.42
CA ALA A 34 -18.41 -14.24 3.90
C ALA A 34 -17.34 -13.63 4.84
N ASP A 35 -16.71 -14.46 5.69
CA ASP A 35 -15.62 -14.04 6.56
C ASP A 35 -14.38 -13.65 5.73
N ILE A 36 -14.05 -14.45 4.72
CA ILE A 36 -12.95 -14.18 3.78
C ILE A 36 -13.20 -12.85 3.05
N ALA A 37 -14.40 -12.65 2.49
CA ALA A 37 -14.75 -11.42 1.78
C ALA A 37 -14.69 -10.20 2.70
N THR A 38 -15.12 -10.34 3.96
CA THR A 38 -15.04 -9.27 4.97
C THR A 38 -13.59 -8.88 5.24
N GLN A 39 -12.72 -9.86 5.43
CA GLN A 39 -11.29 -9.61 5.66
C GLN A 39 -10.62 -8.98 4.44
N GLN A 40 -10.90 -9.48 3.24
CA GLN A 40 -10.38 -8.91 1.99
C GLN A 40 -10.77 -7.43 1.85
N ALA A 41 -12.04 -7.10 2.10
CA ALA A 41 -12.51 -5.72 2.03
C ALA A 41 -11.83 -4.82 3.09
N ALA A 42 -11.57 -5.34 4.29
CA ALA A 42 -10.85 -4.62 5.33
C ALA A 42 -9.38 -4.36 4.93
N ASP A 43 -8.68 -5.38 4.43
CA ASP A 43 -7.30 -5.28 3.98
C ASP A 43 -7.16 -4.29 2.80
N GLU A 44 -8.11 -4.33 1.85
CA GLU A 44 -8.16 -3.38 0.74
C GLU A 44 -8.41 -1.94 1.21
N ALA A 45 -9.30 -1.74 2.19
CA ALA A 45 -9.55 -0.44 2.76
C ALA A 45 -8.32 0.12 3.48
N GLU A 46 -7.61 -0.71 4.25
CA GLU A 46 -6.35 -0.35 4.90
C GLU A 46 -5.29 0.03 3.86
N ALA A 47 -5.09 -0.78 2.82
CA ALA A 47 -4.15 -0.51 1.75
C ALA A 47 -4.46 0.81 1.00
N MET A 48 -5.74 1.13 0.83
CA MET A 48 -6.18 2.39 0.23
C MET A 48 -5.89 3.60 1.12
N GLN A 49 -6.06 3.47 2.44
CA GLN A 49 -5.67 4.51 3.41
C GLN A 49 -4.15 4.71 3.46
N ASP A 50 -3.37 3.64 3.40
CA ASP A 50 -1.91 3.72 3.34
C ASP A 50 -1.43 4.46 2.09
N ALA A 51 -2.02 4.15 0.93
CA ALA A 51 -1.74 4.86 -0.32
C ALA A 51 -2.08 6.36 -0.21
N ALA A 52 -3.19 6.70 0.45
CA ALA A 52 -3.62 8.06 0.68
C ALA A 52 -2.64 8.84 1.58
N GLN A 53 -2.24 8.23 2.69
CA GLN A 53 -1.25 8.80 3.61
C GLN A 53 0.10 8.99 2.90
N PHE A 54 0.51 8.02 2.08
CA PHE A 54 1.72 8.11 1.27
C PHE A 54 1.69 9.32 0.33
N ALA A 55 0.65 9.46 -0.49
CA ALA A 55 0.50 10.58 -1.43
C ALA A 55 0.54 11.94 -0.70
N ARG A 56 -0.22 12.06 0.40
CA ARG A 56 -0.27 13.27 1.22
C ARG A 56 1.09 13.61 1.84
N ARG A 57 1.83 12.60 2.31
CA ARG A 57 3.17 12.77 2.89
C ARG A 57 4.16 13.27 1.85
N VAL A 58 4.19 12.67 0.66
CA VAL A 58 5.06 13.10 -0.45
C VAL A 58 4.80 14.57 -0.76
N ARG A 59 3.53 14.94 -0.99
CA ARG A 59 3.16 16.34 -1.26
C ARG A 59 3.65 17.31 -0.18
N ARG A 60 3.35 17.01 1.08
CA ARG A 60 3.69 17.88 2.21
C ARG A 60 5.20 18.06 2.37
N ARG A 61 5.98 17.00 2.14
CA ARG A 61 7.45 17.08 2.22
C ARG A 61 8.06 17.94 1.11
N LEU A 62 7.39 18.03 -0.05
CA LEU A 62 7.76 18.94 -1.13
C LEU A 62 7.31 20.39 -0.88
N GLY A 63 6.56 20.67 0.21
CA GLY A 63 6.04 22.00 0.50
C GLY A 63 4.92 22.47 -0.44
N LEU A 64 4.29 21.55 -1.18
CA LEU A 64 3.29 21.90 -2.19
C LEU A 64 1.85 21.84 -1.63
N SER A 65 1.00 22.74 -2.10
CA SER A 65 -0.45 22.61 -2.03
C SER A 65 -0.94 21.48 -2.95
N GLN A 66 -2.20 21.06 -2.77
CA GLN A 66 -2.79 20.03 -3.64
C GLN A 66 -2.86 20.49 -5.10
N ALA A 67 -3.14 21.78 -5.33
CA ALA A 67 -3.21 22.35 -6.68
C ALA A 67 -1.83 22.42 -7.35
N GLU A 68 -0.79 22.80 -6.61
CA GLU A 68 0.58 22.83 -7.14
C GLU A 68 1.08 21.42 -7.49
N LEU A 69 0.81 20.42 -6.63
CA LEU A 69 1.16 19.03 -6.98
C LEU A 69 0.40 18.55 -8.22
N ALA A 70 -0.91 18.82 -8.28
CA ALA A 70 -1.75 18.45 -9.42
C ALA A 70 -1.19 19.04 -10.73
N SER A 71 -0.82 20.32 -10.72
CA SER A 71 -0.21 21.01 -11.86
C SER A 71 1.14 20.39 -12.23
N ARG A 72 2.04 20.16 -11.25
CA ARG A 72 3.37 19.60 -11.47
C ARG A 72 3.36 18.22 -12.12
N ILE A 73 2.42 17.35 -11.74
CA ILE A 73 2.34 15.98 -12.26
C ILE A 73 1.23 15.80 -13.32
N GLN A 74 0.66 16.91 -13.80
CA GLN A 74 -0.32 16.96 -14.88
C GLN A 74 -1.55 16.06 -14.66
N VAL A 75 -2.14 16.14 -13.46
CA VAL A 75 -3.42 15.49 -13.13
C VAL A 75 -4.41 16.51 -12.60
N SER A 76 -5.70 16.16 -12.57
CA SER A 76 -6.70 17.06 -11.99
C SER A 76 -6.51 17.23 -10.47
N LEU A 77 -6.93 18.38 -9.93
CA LEU A 77 -6.98 18.59 -8.49
C LEU A 77 -7.84 17.54 -7.78
N ASP A 78 -8.96 17.13 -8.41
CA ASP A 78 -9.83 16.10 -7.85
C ASP A 78 -9.17 14.72 -7.83
N THR A 79 -8.28 14.41 -8.77
CA THR A 79 -7.45 13.21 -8.73
C THR A 79 -6.57 13.19 -7.48
N ILE A 80 -5.86 14.29 -7.19
CA ILE A 80 -5.04 14.42 -5.98
C ILE A 80 -5.90 14.31 -4.71
N ARG A 81 -7.07 14.97 -4.68
CA ARG A 81 -7.99 14.88 -3.53
C ARG A 81 -8.49 13.46 -3.31
N ASN A 82 -8.89 12.76 -4.38
CA ASN A 82 -9.36 11.38 -4.30
C ASN A 82 -8.26 10.44 -3.79
N TRP A 83 -7.02 10.65 -4.21
CA TRP A 83 -5.88 9.91 -3.68
C TRP A 83 -5.64 10.22 -2.21
N GLU A 84 -5.50 11.49 -1.84
CA GLU A 84 -5.18 11.85 -0.46
C GLU A 84 -6.32 11.57 0.53
N GLN A 85 -7.56 11.39 0.07
CA GLN A 85 -8.71 10.98 0.89
C GLN A 85 -8.90 9.46 0.94
N GLY A 86 -8.14 8.68 0.16
CA GLY A 86 -8.31 7.24 0.08
C GLY A 86 -9.63 6.83 -0.57
N LYS A 87 -10.15 7.63 -1.51
CA LYS A 87 -11.28 7.26 -2.37
C LYS A 87 -10.83 6.45 -3.59
N ARG A 88 -9.58 6.69 -4.02
CA ARG A 88 -8.87 6.00 -5.09
C ARG A 88 -7.41 5.91 -4.70
N SER A 89 -6.68 4.98 -5.30
CA SER A 89 -5.22 4.88 -5.13
C SER A 89 -4.51 5.26 -6.43
N PRO A 90 -3.32 5.89 -6.38
CA PRO A 90 -2.48 6.05 -7.55
C PRO A 90 -2.02 4.67 -8.05
N THR A 91 -2.10 4.46 -9.36
CA THR A 91 -1.74 3.20 -10.02
C THR A 91 -0.61 3.39 -11.02
N GLY A 92 0.05 2.30 -11.42
CA GLY A 92 1.05 2.27 -12.50
C GLY A 92 2.07 3.42 -12.43
N ALA A 93 2.10 4.24 -13.47
CA ALA A 93 3.01 5.37 -13.62
C ALA A 93 2.87 6.42 -12.51
N ALA A 94 1.65 6.73 -12.05
CA ALA A 94 1.43 7.70 -10.98
C ALA A 94 2.05 7.24 -9.65
N LYS A 95 1.93 5.95 -9.33
CA LYS A 95 2.55 5.36 -8.13
C LYS A 95 4.08 5.41 -8.23
N ALA A 96 4.64 5.12 -9.40
CA ALA A 96 6.07 5.21 -9.64
C ALA A 96 6.57 6.66 -9.51
N LEU A 97 5.86 7.63 -10.10
CA LEU A 97 6.20 9.03 -10.03
C LEU A 97 6.18 9.56 -8.59
N LEU A 98 5.15 9.24 -7.80
CA LEU A 98 5.11 9.60 -6.38
C LEU A 98 6.28 9.00 -5.59
N LYS A 99 6.73 7.78 -5.93
CA LYS A 99 7.92 7.18 -5.33
C LYS A 99 9.21 7.89 -5.74
N VAL A 100 9.34 8.32 -6.99
CA VAL A 100 10.49 9.10 -7.46
C VAL A 100 10.53 10.47 -6.78
N LEU A 101 9.38 11.16 -6.72
CA LEU A 101 9.22 12.39 -5.94
C LEU A 101 9.56 12.18 -4.45
N ASP A 102 9.27 10.99 -3.91
CA ASP A 102 9.62 10.66 -2.53
C ASP A 102 11.15 10.44 -2.35
N LYS A 103 11.81 9.81 -3.30
CA LYS A 103 13.21 9.40 -3.13
C LYS A 103 14.23 10.41 -3.65
N ALA A 104 13.88 11.18 -4.68
CA ALA A 104 14.76 12.14 -5.35
C ALA A 104 13.98 13.43 -5.68
N PRO A 105 13.51 14.18 -4.67
CA PRO A 105 12.60 15.31 -4.87
C PRO A 105 13.20 16.41 -5.76
N GLU A 106 14.48 16.74 -5.58
CA GLU A 106 15.16 17.78 -6.36
C GLU A 106 15.23 17.43 -7.85
N ALA A 107 15.73 16.23 -8.18
CA ALA A 107 15.83 15.75 -9.55
C ALA A 107 14.45 15.56 -10.21
N ALA A 108 13.46 15.07 -9.45
CA ALA A 108 12.11 14.91 -9.94
C ALA A 108 11.44 16.25 -10.24
N LEU A 109 11.53 17.22 -9.34
CA LEU A 109 10.98 18.55 -9.55
C LEU A 109 11.69 19.29 -10.70
N ALA A 110 12.99 19.06 -10.87
CA ALA A 110 13.76 19.56 -12.01
C ALA A 110 13.47 18.83 -13.34
N ALA A 111 12.64 17.79 -13.35
CA ALA A 111 12.18 17.14 -14.57
C ALA A 111 10.73 17.49 -14.92
N LEU A 112 9.97 17.99 -13.93
CA LEU A 112 8.55 18.33 -14.03
C LEU A 112 8.33 19.84 -14.31
N HIS A 113 9.33 20.48 -14.93
CA HIS A 113 9.33 21.91 -15.27
C HIS A 113 8.16 22.31 -16.17
#